data_AF-A0A353BF95-F1
#
_entry.id   AF-A0A353BF95-F1
#
_cell.length_a   1.000
_cell.length_b   1.000
_cell.length_c   1.000
_cell.angle_alpha   90.00
_cell.angle_beta   90.00
_cell.angle_gamma   90.00
#
_symmetry.space_group_name_H-M   'P 1'
#
loop_
_entity.id
_entity.type
_entity.pdbx_description
1 polymer ?
#
loop_
_entity_poly.entity_id
_entity_poly.type
_entity_poly.pdbx_seq_one_letter_code
_entity_poly.pdbx_strand_id
1 'polypeptide(L)'
;MTPESDYYLFSQEVWETVHDHACRSLERREFCPDGSSIESIRCVHFAEEGECAYGRQVWFFEASGVDAVGRKHRLYGALDFAVEYGLLEPARAMLMDEPQHRQRFLESITRPVRSQVWANPSTKIWVRLTLASVFILSSIWLLSLAALLQN
;
A
#
# COMPACT_ATOMS: atom_id res chain seq x y z
N MET A 1 -17.75 -2.25 -11.38
CA MET A 1 -18.52 -2.81 -10.26
C MET A 1 -17.50 -3.24 -9.22
N THR A 2 -17.23 -2.39 -8.24
CA THR A 2 -16.47 -2.80 -7.05
C THR A 2 -17.35 -3.76 -6.26
N PRO A 3 -16.87 -4.96 -5.89
CA PRO A 3 -17.66 -5.87 -5.07
C PRO A 3 -18.04 -5.14 -3.79
N GLU A 4 -19.34 -5.11 -3.50
CA GLU A 4 -19.83 -4.71 -2.19
C GLU A 4 -19.15 -5.62 -1.18
N SER A 5 -18.48 -5.02 -0.20
CA SER A 5 -17.84 -5.76 0.88
C SER A 5 -18.92 -6.56 1.60
N ASP A 6 -19.01 -7.86 1.29
CA ASP A 6 -19.66 -8.84 2.14
C ASP A 6 -19.22 -8.56 3.58
N TYR A 7 -20.16 -8.65 4.53
CA TYR A 7 -19.96 -8.32 5.94
C TYR A 7 -18.89 -9.23 6.55
N TYR A 8 -17.62 -8.91 6.30
CA TYR A 8 -16.49 -9.62 6.83
C TYR A 8 -16.41 -9.32 8.32
N LEU A 9 -16.53 -10.37 9.12
CA LEU A 9 -16.44 -10.27 10.57
C LEU A 9 -14.96 -10.23 10.95
N PHE A 10 -14.41 -9.01 11.02
CA PHE A 10 -13.07 -8.79 11.55
C PHE A 10 -13.04 -9.10 13.06
N SER A 11 -11.92 -9.64 13.54
CA SER A 11 -11.73 -9.88 14.97
C SER A 11 -11.72 -8.56 15.75
N GLN A 12 -11.95 -8.65 17.06
CA GLN A 12 -11.92 -7.48 17.95
C GLN A 12 -10.55 -6.80 17.92
N GLU A 13 -9.46 -7.58 17.86
CA GLU A 13 -8.08 -7.07 17.80
C GLU A 13 -7.83 -6.21 16.56
N VAL A 14 -8.40 -6.61 15.41
CA VAL A 14 -8.30 -5.82 14.16
C VAL A 14 -9.03 -4.50 14.33
N TRP A 15 -10.25 -4.53 14.88
CA TRP A 15 -11.03 -3.31 15.14
C TRP A 15 -10.31 -2.35 16.09
N GLU A 16 -9.76 -2.86 17.18
CA GLU A 16 -8.99 -2.07 18.15
C GLU A 16 -7.74 -1.46 17.50
N THR A 17 -7.02 -2.22 16.69
CA THR A 17 -5.83 -1.74 15.96
C THR A 17 -6.20 -0.63 14.97
N VAL A 18 -7.25 -0.82 14.19
CA VAL A 18 -7.73 0.20 13.23
C VAL A 18 -8.19 1.45 13.96
N HIS A 19 -8.90 1.30 15.08
CA HIS A 19 -9.37 2.41 15.90
C HIS A 19 -8.22 3.20 16.52
N ASP A 20 -7.24 2.54 17.14
CA ASP A 20 -6.03 3.17 17.69
C ASP A 20 -5.25 3.93 16.60
N HIS A 21 -5.12 3.34 15.40
CA HIS A 21 -4.52 4.03 14.27
C HIS A 21 -5.32 5.26 13.81
N ALA A 22 -6.65 5.20 13.83
CA ALA A 22 -7.51 6.34 13.52
C ALA A 22 -7.31 7.48 14.54
N CYS A 23 -7.28 7.17 15.84
CA CYS A 23 -7.01 8.15 16.90
C CYS A 23 -5.63 8.79 16.73
N ARG A 24 -4.57 7.99 16.55
CA ARG A 24 -3.21 8.50 16.30
C ARG A 24 -3.13 9.39 15.06
N SER A 25 -3.97 9.15 14.05
CA SER A 25 -4.03 9.98 12.85
C SER A 25 -4.56 11.38 13.15
N LEU A 26 -5.47 11.52 14.11
CA LEU A 26 -5.98 12.81 14.59
C LEU A 26 -4.92 13.54 15.41
N GLU A 27 -4.26 12.85 16.32
CA GLU A 27 -3.18 13.40 17.15
C GLU A 27 -2.04 13.95 16.29
N ARG A 28 -1.67 13.23 15.22
CA ARG A 28 -0.64 13.68 14.25
C ARG A 28 -0.99 14.98 13.53
N ARG A 29 -2.27 15.37 13.48
CA ARG A 29 -2.73 16.64 12.92
C ARG A 29 -3.00 17.70 14.01
N GLU A 30 -2.51 17.47 15.22
CA GLU A 30 -2.61 18.40 16.36
C GLU A 30 -4.05 18.66 16.82
N PHE A 31 -4.97 17.73 16.55
CA PHE A 31 -6.30 17.76 17.15
C PHE A 31 -6.25 17.29 18.60
N CYS A 32 -7.02 17.92 19.48
CA CYS A 32 -7.06 17.58 20.90
C CYS A 32 -7.65 16.18 21.10
N PRO A 33 -6.93 15.23 21.74
CA PRO A 33 -7.40 13.84 21.89
C PRO A 33 -8.69 13.76 22.72
N ASP A 34 -8.79 14.53 23.82
CA ASP A 34 -9.95 14.51 24.71
C ASP A 34 -11.22 15.12 24.06
N GLY A 35 -11.04 15.99 23.07
CA GLY A 35 -12.13 16.67 22.37
C GLY A 35 -12.49 16.01 21.04
N SER A 36 -11.69 15.06 20.58
CA SER A 36 -11.86 14.41 19.27
C SER A 36 -12.45 13.03 19.43
N SER A 37 -13.30 12.62 18.50
CA SER A 37 -13.94 11.31 18.53
C SER A 37 -14.05 10.71 17.14
N ILE A 38 -13.90 9.38 17.08
CA ILE A 38 -14.19 8.63 15.86
C ILE A 38 -15.69 8.32 15.86
N GLU A 39 -16.39 8.76 14.82
CA GLU A 39 -17.85 8.60 14.70
C GLU A 39 -18.22 7.32 13.95
N SER A 40 -17.41 6.94 12.97
CA SER A 40 -17.65 5.76 12.12
C SER A 40 -16.34 5.25 11.56
N ILE A 41 -16.16 3.94 11.52
CA ILE A 41 -15.05 3.24 10.86
C ILE A 41 -15.65 2.14 9.98
N ARG A 42 -15.19 2.00 8.74
CA ARG A 42 -15.69 1.00 7.79
C ARG A 42 -14.56 0.48 6.92
N CYS A 43 -14.49 -0.85 6.76
CA CYS A 43 -13.64 -1.45 5.75
C CYS A 43 -14.28 -1.22 4.38
N VAL A 44 -13.50 -0.68 3.43
CA VAL A 44 -13.96 -0.36 2.07
C VAL A 44 -13.24 -1.16 1.00
N HIS A 45 -12.11 -1.77 1.36
CA HIS A 45 -11.40 -2.70 0.49
C HIS A 45 -10.74 -3.76 1.35
N PHE A 46 -10.93 -5.01 0.96
CA PHE A 46 -10.31 -6.17 1.59
C PHE A 46 -9.81 -7.09 0.48
N ALA A 47 -8.54 -7.43 0.55
CA ALA A 47 -7.89 -8.41 -0.30
C ALA A 47 -7.17 -9.39 0.61
N GLU A 48 -7.47 -10.68 0.47
CA GLU A 48 -6.82 -11.73 1.23
C GLU A 48 -5.35 -11.89 0.81
N GLU A 49 -4.55 -12.35 1.77
CA GLU A 49 -3.17 -12.74 1.52
C GLU A 49 -3.13 -13.95 0.58
N GLY A 50 -2.25 -13.88 -0.41
CA GLY A 50 -1.98 -14.98 -1.33
C GLY A 50 -0.54 -15.47 -1.18
N GLU A 51 -0.23 -16.63 -1.75
CA GLU A 51 1.10 -17.27 -1.65
C GLU A 51 2.26 -16.38 -2.10
N CYS A 52 2.02 -15.43 -3.01
CA CYS A 52 3.03 -14.54 -3.58
C CYS A 52 2.73 -13.05 -3.33
N ALA A 53 1.75 -12.71 -2.50
CA ALA A 53 1.34 -11.32 -2.29
C ALA A 53 0.72 -11.10 -0.92
N TYR A 54 1.14 -10.02 -0.26
CA TYR A 54 0.50 -9.54 0.96
C TYR A 54 -0.99 -9.29 0.75
N GLY A 55 -1.78 -9.61 1.77
CA GLY A 55 -3.15 -9.15 1.87
C GLY A 55 -3.17 -7.64 2.03
N ARG A 56 -4.35 -7.05 1.84
CA ARG A 56 -4.50 -5.60 1.93
C ARG A 56 -5.86 -5.22 2.48
N GLN A 57 -5.88 -4.23 3.37
CA GLN A 57 -7.12 -3.68 3.89
C GLN A 57 -7.11 -2.17 3.82
N VAL A 58 -8.20 -1.58 3.34
CA VAL A 58 -8.41 -0.13 3.36
C VAL A 58 -9.63 0.18 4.18
N TRP A 59 -9.45 1.07 5.14
CA TRP A 59 -10.47 1.49 6.09
C TRP A 59 -10.72 2.98 5.97
N PHE A 60 -11.98 3.36 5.87
CA PHE A 60 -12.40 4.75 5.97
C PHE A 60 -12.96 5.03 7.34
N PHE A 61 -12.63 6.18 7.87
CA PHE A 61 -13.22 6.65 9.11
C PHE A 61 -13.72 8.09 9.00
N GLU A 62 -14.73 8.41 9.79
CA GLU A 62 -15.22 9.76 10.01
C GLU A 62 -14.95 10.12 11.46
N ALA A 63 -14.49 11.34 11.68
CA ALA A 63 -14.15 11.82 13.01
C ALA A 63 -14.59 13.26 13.19
N SER A 64 -14.85 13.63 14.43
CA SER A 64 -14.92 15.01 14.85
C SER A 64 -13.60 15.36 15.55
N GLY A 65 -12.92 16.42 15.09
CA GLY A 65 -11.67 16.89 15.68
C GLY A 65 -11.85 18.28 16.26
N VAL A 66 -11.26 18.55 17.42
CA VAL A 66 -11.22 19.90 18.00
C VAL A 66 -9.82 20.47 17.83
N ASP A 67 -9.71 21.61 17.15
CA ASP A 67 -8.43 22.29 16.97
C ASP A 67 -7.96 22.99 18.27
N ALA A 68 -6.72 23.49 18.27
CA ALA A 68 -6.16 24.22 19.41
C ALA A 68 -6.93 25.50 19.81
N VAL A 69 -7.78 26.02 18.92
CA VAL A 69 -8.63 27.21 19.15
C VAL A 69 -10.02 26.79 19.66
N GLY A 70 -10.29 25.49 19.82
CA GLY A 70 -11.55 24.94 20.31
C GLY A 70 -12.62 24.81 19.22
N ARG A 71 -12.29 24.96 17.94
CA ARG A 71 -13.26 24.77 16.86
C ARG A 71 -13.39 23.30 16.49
N LYS A 72 -14.63 22.87 16.30
CA LYS A 72 -14.96 21.53 15.83
C LYS A 72 -14.86 21.46 14.31
N HIS A 73 -14.13 20.47 13.83
CA HIS A 73 -13.97 20.13 12.43
C HIS A 73 -14.49 18.72 12.20
N ARG A 74 -15.20 18.52 11.10
CA ARG A 74 -15.54 17.17 10.64
C ARG A 74 -14.44 16.71 9.70
N LEU A 75 -13.92 15.53 9.99
CA LEU A 75 -12.72 14.99 9.36
C LEU A 75 -13.02 13.62 8.78
N TYR A 76 -12.30 13.31 7.70
CA TYR A 76 -12.44 12.08 6.96
C TYR A 76 -11.08 11.43 6.81
N GLY A 77 -10.94 10.24 7.36
CA GLY A 77 -9.71 9.49 7.34
C GLY A 77 -9.76 8.29 6.41
N ALA A 78 -8.59 7.93 5.91
CA ALA A 78 -8.37 6.68 5.20
C ALA A 78 -7.07 6.03 5.70
N LEU A 79 -7.16 4.76 6.05
CA LEU A 79 -6.06 3.92 6.53
C LEU A 79 -5.86 2.77 5.54
N ASP A 80 -4.63 2.51 5.16
CA ASP A 80 -4.20 1.43 4.28
C ASP A 80 -3.25 0.52 5.06
N PHE A 81 -3.60 -0.76 5.13
CA PHE A 81 -2.85 -1.78 5.83
C PHE A 81 -2.39 -2.86 4.86
N ALA A 82 -1.13 -3.24 4.95
CA ALA A 82 -0.66 -4.52 4.42
C ALA A 82 -0.96 -5.61 5.46
N VAL A 83 -1.34 -6.80 4.98
CA VAL A 83 -1.64 -7.94 5.84
C VAL A 83 -0.72 -9.09 5.50
N GLU A 84 -0.01 -9.58 6.50
CA GLU A 84 0.88 -10.73 6.40
C GLU A 84 0.70 -11.61 7.63
N TYR A 85 0.40 -12.90 7.42
CA TYR A 85 0.13 -13.87 8.49
C TYR A 85 -0.94 -13.39 9.50
N GLY A 86 -1.93 -12.64 9.01
CA GLY A 86 -3.00 -12.06 9.84
C GLY A 86 -2.61 -10.81 10.65
N LEU A 87 -1.36 -10.35 10.56
CA LEU A 87 -0.91 -9.12 11.20
C LEU A 87 -1.20 -7.91 10.30
N LEU A 88 -1.67 -6.81 10.89
CA LEU A 88 -1.88 -5.55 10.17
C LEU A 88 -0.66 -4.65 10.30
N GLU A 89 -0.02 -4.35 9.17
CA GLU A 89 1.04 -3.36 9.10
C GLU A 89 0.51 -2.06 8.45
N PRO A 90 0.59 -0.91 9.13
CA PRO A 90 0.11 0.36 8.61
C PRO A 90 1.01 0.85 7.46
N ALA A 91 0.52 0.73 6.22
CA ALA A 91 1.23 1.21 5.04
C ALA A 91 1.04 2.71 4.83
N ARG A 92 -0.19 3.22 5.02
CA ARG A 92 -0.51 4.62 4.79
C ARG A 92 -1.68 5.10 5.67
N ALA A 93 -1.58 6.33 6.16
CA ALA A 93 -2.68 7.01 6.82
C ALA A 93 -2.85 8.40 6.19
N MET A 94 -4.09 8.77 5.88
CA MET A 94 -4.43 10.06 5.30
C MET A 94 -5.66 10.64 6.00
N LEU A 95 -5.54 11.89 6.45
CA LEU A 95 -6.65 12.65 7.03
C LEU A 95 -6.99 13.80 6.10
N MET A 96 -8.28 13.98 5.83
CA MET A 96 -8.83 14.86 4.80
C MET A 96 -10.01 15.63 5.36
N ASP A 97 -10.19 16.85 4.86
CA ASP A 97 -11.27 17.73 5.30
C ASP A 97 -12.55 17.54 4.46
N GLU A 98 -12.40 17.04 3.22
CA GLU A 98 -13.51 16.78 2.30
C GLU A 98 -13.74 15.29 2.04
N PRO A 99 -15.02 14.85 1.93
CA PRO A 99 -15.34 13.45 1.73
C PRO A 99 -14.96 12.94 0.34
N GLN A 100 -14.92 13.83 -0.67
CA GLN A 100 -14.64 13.47 -2.07
C GLN A 100 -13.22 12.93 -2.28
N HIS A 101 -12.28 13.31 -1.41
CA HIS A 101 -10.90 12.85 -1.48
C HIS A 101 -10.74 11.37 -1.10
N ARG A 102 -11.70 10.78 -0.36
CA ARG A 102 -11.72 9.35 -0.02
C ARG A 102 -11.77 8.47 -1.28
N GLN A 103 -12.60 8.83 -2.26
CA GLN A 103 -12.73 8.04 -3.49
C GLN A 103 -11.44 8.08 -4.32
N ARG A 104 -10.81 9.26 -4.43
CA ARG A 104 -9.52 9.40 -5.12
C ARG A 104 -8.41 8.59 -4.43
N PHE A 105 -8.42 8.55 -3.10
CA PHE A 105 -7.50 7.72 -2.32
C PHE A 105 -7.72 6.23 -2.62
N LEU A 106 -8.97 5.77 -2.61
CA LEU A 106 -9.32 4.40 -2.98
C LEU A 106 -8.84 4.04 -4.38
N GLU A 107 -9.07 4.92 -5.37
CA GLU A 107 -8.60 4.72 -6.74
C GLU A 107 -7.08 4.65 -6.84
N SER A 108 -6.37 5.47 -6.05
CA SER A 108 -4.91 5.47 -6.01
C SER A 108 -4.34 4.16 -5.44
N ILE A 109 -5.09 3.50 -4.56
CA ILE A 109 -4.71 2.26 -3.88
C ILE A 109 -5.10 1.03 -4.70
N THR A 110 -6.35 1.01 -5.19
CA THR A 110 -6.93 -0.11 -5.94
C THR A 110 -6.37 -0.23 -7.34
N ARG A 111 -5.78 0.84 -7.90
CA ARG A 111 -4.95 0.69 -9.09
C ARG A 111 -3.80 -0.25 -8.71
N PRO A 112 -3.73 -1.46 -9.29
CA PRO A 112 -2.57 -2.30 -9.07
C PRO A 112 -1.37 -1.46 -9.45
N VAL A 113 -0.37 -1.41 -8.57
CA VAL A 113 0.97 -0.98 -8.95
C VAL A 113 1.39 -2.01 -9.99
N ARG A 114 1.02 -1.77 -11.26
CA ARG A 114 1.57 -2.49 -12.40
C ARG A 114 3.05 -2.48 -12.12
N SER A 115 3.65 -3.65 -11.98
CA SER A 115 5.06 -3.85 -11.71
C SER A 115 5.87 -3.16 -12.81
N GLN A 116 6.03 -1.85 -12.63
CA GLN A 116 6.53 -0.92 -13.64
C GLN A 116 8.06 -1.03 -13.75
N VAL A 117 8.66 -1.90 -12.93
CA VAL A 117 10.04 -2.36 -13.03
C VAL A 117 10.34 -2.87 -14.45
N TRP A 118 9.34 -3.45 -15.14
CA TRP A 118 9.49 -3.95 -16.51
C TRP A 118 8.96 -2.99 -17.59
N ALA A 119 8.40 -1.83 -17.24
CA ALA A 119 7.87 -0.90 -18.24
C ALA A 119 8.90 0.13 -18.72
N ASN A 120 9.97 0.36 -17.95
CA ASN A 120 11.01 1.31 -18.32
C ASN A 120 11.82 0.78 -19.51
N PRO A 121 11.82 1.48 -20.66
CA PRO A 121 12.55 1.05 -21.86
C PRO A 121 14.07 1.00 -21.61
N SER A 122 14.58 1.87 -20.73
CA SER A 122 15.99 1.88 -20.31
C SER A 122 16.39 0.57 -19.63
N THR A 123 15.58 0.06 -18.69
CA THR A 123 15.84 -1.22 -18.01
C THR A 123 15.86 -2.37 -19.00
N LYS A 124 14.95 -2.39 -19.98
CA LYS A 124 14.95 -3.41 -21.04
C LYS A 124 16.22 -3.37 -21.90
N ILE A 125 16.72 -2.18 -22.22
CA ILE A 125 17.95 -2.01 -23.00
C ILE A 125 19.15 -2.52 -22.21
N TRP A 126 19.27 -2.14 -20.94
CA TRP A 126 20.36 -2.59 -20.06
C TRP A 126 20.34 -4.11 -19.86
N VAL A 127 19.17 -4.71 -19.64
CA VAL A 127 19.04 -6.17 -19.53
C VAL A 127 19.46 -6.87 -20.83
N ARG A 128 19.06 -6.34 -22.00
CA ARG A 128 19.49 -6.91 -23.30
C ARG A 128 20.99 -6.77 -23.53
N LEU A 129 21.57 -5.63 -23.17
CA LEU A 129 22.99 -5.35 -23.36
C LEU A 129 23.87 -6.25 -22.47
N THR A 130 23.47 -6.42 -21.21
CA THR A 130 24.14 -7.34 -20.28
C THR A 130 24.03 -8.79 -20.74
N LEU A 131 22.85 -9.22 -21.22
CA LEU A 131 22.68 -10.55 -21.79
C LEU A 131 23.60 -10.77 -23.01
N ALA A 132 23.65 -9.78 -23.92
CA ALA A 132 24.49 -9.85 -25.12
C ALA A 132 25.99 -9.93 -24.77
N SER A 133 26.45 -9.18 -23.76
CA SER A 133 27.86 -9.23 -23.35
C SER A 133 28.25 -10.60 -22.80
N VAL A 134 27.38 -11.22 -22.00
CA VAL A 134 27.59 -12.57 -21.45
C VAL A 134 27.69 -13.60 -22.57
N PHE A 135 26.82 -13.52 -23.59
CA PHE A 135 26.89 -14.42 -24.75
C PHE A 135 28.21 -14.25 -25.52
N ILE A 136 28.63 -13.01 -25.79
CA ILE A 136 29.87 -12.74 -26.52
C ILE A 136 31.08 -13.25 -25.75
N LEU A 137 31.17 -12.95 -24.44
CA LEU A 137 32.26 -13.42 -23.59
C LEU A 137 32.32 -14.94 -23.52
N SER A 138 31.17 -15.60 -23.38
CA SER A 138 31.07 -17.07 -23.39
C SER A 138 31.56 -17.66 -24.72
N SER A 139 31.14 -17.09 -25.85
CA SER A 139 31.59 -17.54 -27.18
C SER A 139 33.10 -17.34 -27.39
N ILE A 140 33.66 -16.19 -27.01
CA ILE A 140 35.12 -15.93 -27.11
C ILE A 140 35.88 -16.94 -26.26
N TRP A 141 35.42 -17.18 -25.04
CA TRP A 141 36.06 -18.12 -24.12
C TRP A 141 36.04 -19.55 -24.67
N LEU A 142 34.89 -20.01 -25.18
CA LEU A 142 34.76 -21.32 -25.81
C LEU A 142 35.65 -21.49 -27.04
N LEU A 143 35.75 -20.46 -27.90
CA LEU A 143 36.64 -20.49 -29.06
C LEU A 143 38.11 -20.54 -28.64
N SER A 144 38.50 -19.76 -27.63
CA SER A 144 39.87 -19.79 -27.10
C SER A 144 40.22 -21.16 -26.52
N LEU A 145 39.28 -21.79 -25.81
CA LEU A 145 39.48 -23.14 -25.26
C LEU A 145 39.60 -24.18 -26.36
N ALA A 146 38.75 -24.11 -27.40
CA ALA A 146 38.81 -25.01 -28.54
C ALA A 146 40.14 -24.90 -29.31
N ALA A 147 40.64 -23.68 -29.52
CA ALA A 147 41.93 -23.46 -30.17
C ALA A 147 43.10 -24.01 -29.35
N LEU A 148 43.03 -23.94 -28.02
CA LEU A 148 44.06 -24.47 -27.13
C LEU A 148 44.08 -26.01 -27.10
N LEU A 149 42.91 -26.66 -27.26
CA LEU A 149 42.81 -28.12 -27.34
C LEU A 149 43.25 -28.70 -28.68
N GLN A 150 43.33 -27.88 -29.74
CA GLN A 150 43.76 -28.30 -31.07
C GLN A 150 45.28 -28.16 -31.29
N ASN A 151 45.96 -27.36 -30.45
CA ASN A 151 47.43 -27.26 -30.41
C ASN A 151 48.02 -28.26 -29.40
#